data_AF-A0A7Y9N5X1-F1
#
_entry.id   AF-A0A7Y9N5X1-F1
#
_cell.length_a   1.000
_cell.length_b   1.000
_cell.length_c   1.000
_cell.angle_alpha   90.00
_cell.angle_beta   90.00
_cell.angle_gamma   90.00
#
_symmetry.space_group_name_H-M   'P 1'
#
loop_
_entity.id
_entity.type
_entity.pdbx_description
1 polymer ?
#
loop_
_entity_poly.entity_id
_entity_poly.type
_entity_poly.pdbx_seq_one_letter_code
_entity_poly.pdbx_strand_id
1 'polypeptide(L)'
;MTTSIIDGRIEAADLKRARGGLSVFRSITFQQDGIGPRTIRNAVVKDNVAAELVAGARGRFYLYNAFDLKGVHGIRTPDGRDIYGFPGNNQKLFLILGLVNIVWIALIVATRGGVPLLGVALLILAIVGYIFMGKGQREAQEQFEGDAGYRST
;
A
#
# COMPACT_ATOMS: atom_id res chain seq x y z
N MET A 1 -9.94 -1.19 -5.77
CA MET A 1 -9.32 -1.04 -4.45
C MET A 1 -10.26 -0.23 -3.60
N THR A 2 -10.28 -0.43 -2.29
CA THR A 2 -11.13 0.39 -1.40
C THR A 2 -10.25 1.12 -0.42
N THR A 3 -10.44 2.43 -0.35
CA THR A 3 -9.85 3.26 0.69
C THR A 3 -10.92 3.58 1.74
N SER A 4 -10.51 3.74 2.99
CA SER A 4 -11.44 4.12 4.06
C SER A 4 -10.71 4.97 5.10
N ILE A 5 -11.46 5.77 5.85
CA ILE A 5 -10.92 6.65 6.86
C ILE A 5 -11.40 6.17 8.23
N ILE A 6 -10.52 6.25 9.23
CA ILE A 6 -10.86 6.06 10.63
C ILE A 6 -10.42 7.31 11.39
N ASP A 7 -11.37 7.99 12.02
CA ASP A 7 -11.09 8.99 13.04
C ASP A 7 -11.15 8.31 14.42
N GLY A 8 -10.13 8.53 15.25
CA GLY A 8 -10.11 8.03 16.62
C GLY A 8 -8.71 7.80 17.18
N ARG A 9 -8.55 6.72 17.96
CA ARG A 9 -7.29 6.35 18.60
C ARG A 9 -6.91 4.90 18.36
N ILE A 10 -5.63 4.59 18.44
CA ILE A 10 -5.13 3.21 18.47
C ILE A 10 -5.22 2.69 19.91
N GLU A 11 -5.90 1.57 20.09
CA GLU A 11 -5.91 0.86 21.38
C GLU A 11 -4.73 -0.11 21.49
N ALA A 12 -4.43 -0.83 20.41
CA ALA A 12 -3.34 -1.79 20.37
C ALA A 12 -2.78 -1.92 18.95
N ALA A 13 -1.47 -2.09 18.85
CA ALA A 13 -0.79 -2.39 17.60
C ALA A 13 0.25 -3.49 17.84
N ASP A 14 0.01 -4.69 17.31
CA ASP A 14 0.89 -5.85 17.46
C ASP A 14 1.78 -5.97 16.22
N LEU A 15 3.02 -5.50 16.33
CA LEU A 15 4.01 -5.56 15.24
C LEU A 15 4.55 -7.00 15.12
N LYS A 16 4.29 -7.64 13.98
CA LYS A 16 4.76 -9.01 13.70
C LYS A 16 6.20 -9.01 13.19
N ARG A 17 6.54 -8.09 12.28
CA ARG A 17 7.87 -7.97 11.68
C ARG A 17 8.04 -6.63 10.99
N ALA A 18 9.27 -6.13 10.92
CA ALA A 18 9.66 -5.00 10.08
C ALA A 18 10.82 -5.43 9.18
N ARG A 19 10.72 -5.22 7.87
CA ARG A 19 11.78 -5.52 6.90
C ARG A 19 11.59 -4.76 5.59
N GLY A 20 12.67 -4.18 5.07
CA GLY A 20 12.70 -3.62 3.71
C GLY A 20 11.85 -2.37 3.51
N GLY A 21 11.76 -1.50 4.52
CA GLY A 21 10.93 -0.29 4.45
C GLY A 21 9.44 -0.52 4.74
N LEU A 22 9.07 -1.73 5.17
CA LEU A 22 7.71 -2.15 5.46
C LEU A 22 7.62 -2.83 6.83
N SER A 23 6.57 -2.48 7.55
CA SER A 23 6.18 -3.03 8.83
C SER A 23 4.87 -3.78 8.67
N VAL A 24 4.84 -5.02 9.17
CA VAL A 24 3.67 -5.89 9.12
C VAL A 24 3.16 -6.09 10.54
N PHE A 25 1.93 -5.65 10.78
CA PHE A 25 1.24 -5.84 12.04
C PHE A 25 0.38 -7.10 11.96
N ARG A 26 0.40 -7.90 13.03
CA ARG A 26 -0.56 -9.00 13.20
C ARG A 26 -1.97 -8.44 13.34
N SER A 27 -2.13 -7.40 14.14
CA SER A 27 -3.37 -6.65 14.31
C SER A 27 -3.12 -5.21 14.73
N ILE A 28 -3.96 -4.30 14.24
CA ILE A 28 -4.09 -2.94 14.75
C ILE A 28 -5.56 -2.76 15.14
N THR A 29 -5.80 -2.39 16.41
CA THR A 29 -7.12 -2.13 16.95
C THR A 29 -7.27 -0.62 17.13
N PHE A 30 -8.29 -0.08 16.49
CA PHE A 30 -8.70 1.31 16.59
C PHE A 30 -9.94 1.40 17.46
N GLN A 31 -10.01 2.40 18.32
CA GLN A 31 -11.27 2.87 18.89
C GLN A 31 -11.72 4.06 18.05
N GLN A 32 -12.76 3.85 17.26
CA GLN A 32 -13.31 4.86 16.37
C GLN A 32 -14.22 5.82 17.16
N ASP A 33 -14.12 7.11 16.87
CA ASP A 33 -14.94 8.12 17.53
C ASP A 33 -16.42 7.92 17.14
N GLY A 34 -17.29 7.75 18.14
CA GLY A 34 -18.73 7.58 17.96
C GLY A 34 -19.21 6.26 17.34
N ILE A 35 -18.31 5.35 16.94
CA ILE A 35 -18.65 4.08 16.28
C ILE A 35 -18.28 2.87 17.14
N GLY A 36 -17.10 2.87 17.78
CA GLY A 36 -16.60 1.74 18.57
C GLY A 36 -15.33 1.08 18.01
N PRO A 37 -14.96 -0.10 18.49
CA PRO A 37 -13.68 -0.70 18.16
C PRO A 37 -13.69 -1.35 16.75
N ARG A 38 -12.61 -1.12 15.99
CA ARG A 38 -12.35 -1.74 14.68
C ARG A 38 -10.96 -2.33 14.64
N THR A 39 -10.85 -3.60 14.29
CA THR A 39 -9.56 -4.31 14.20
C THR A 39 -9.19 -4.63 12.77
N ILE A 40 -7.91 -4.44 12.44
CA ILE A 40 -7.32 -4.76 11.14
C ILE A 40 -6.23 -5.77 11.34
N ARG A 41 -6.42 -6.95 10.75
CA ARG A 41 -5.44 -8.04 10.82
C ARG A 41 -4.50 -8.03 9.64
N ASN A 42 -3.26 -8.48 9.83
CA ASN A 42 -2.24 -8.58 8.79
C ASN A 42 -2.03 -7.25 8.03
N ALA A 43 -2.00 -6.15 8.77
CA ALA A 43 -1.83 -4.83 8.18
C ALA A 43 -0.38 -4.64 7.70
N VAL A 44 -0.21 -4.22 6.46
CA VAL A 44 1.10 -3.87 5.88
C VAL A 44 1.19 -2.36 5.76
N VAL A 45 2.25 -1.79 6.32
CA VAL A 45 2.39 -0.35 6.48
C VAL A 45 3.82 0.03 6.14
N LYS A 46 4.02 1.21 5.55
CA LYS A 46 5.35 1.78 5.33
C LYS A 46 5.98 2.20 6.66
N ASP A 47 7.29 2.02 6.83
CA ASP A 47 7.94 2.21 8.15
C ASP A 47 7.73 3.60 8.77
N ASN A 48 7.68 4.66 7.96
CA ASN A 48 7.40 6.02 8.43
C ASN A 48 5.97 6.17 8.98
N VAL A 49 4.99 5.50 8.38
CA VAL A 49 3.61 5.47 8.88
C VAL A 49 3.52 4.55 10.11
N ALA A 50 4.23 3.42 10.09
CA ALA A 50 4.23 2.45 11.18
C ALA A 50 4.82 3.00 12.49
N ALA A 51 5.78 3.92 12.41
CA ALA A 51 6.37 4.60 13.56
C ALA A 51 5.32 5.37 14.40
N GLU A 52 4.22 5.81 13.78
CA GLU A 52 3.14 6.52 14.47
C GLU A 52 2.02 5.59 14.96
N LEU A 53 2.04 4.32 14.56
CA LEU A 53 1.01 3.35 14.92
C LEU A 53 1.27 2.75 16.31
N VAL A 54 1.29 3.60 17.34
CA VAL A 54 1.51 3.22 18.74
C VAL A 54 0.22 3.27 19.54
N ALA A 55 0.11 2.44 20.58
CA ALA A 55 -1.04 2.48 21.48
C ALA A 55 -1.20 3.88 22.10
N GLY A 56 -2.42 4.39 22.09
CA GLY A 56 -2.76 5.75 22.54
C GLY A 56 -2.64 6.83 21.46
N ALA A 57 -2.01 6.54 20.31
CA ALA A 57 -1.94 7.51 19.21
C ALA A 57 -3.34 7.89 18.73
N ARG A 58 -3.57 9.19 18.57
CA ARG A 58 -4.82 9.78 18.06
C ARG A 58 -4.60 10.38 16.69
N GLY A 59 -5.64 10.35 15.87
CA GLY A 59 -5.61 11.00 14.58
C GLY A 59 -6.66 10.50 13.61
N ARG A 60 -6.56 11.01 12.40
CA ARG A 60 -7.22 10.45 11.21
C ARG A 60 -6.28 9.46 10.55
N PHE A 61 -6.69 8.20 10.50
CA PHE A 61 -5.97 7.12 9.85
C PHE A 61 -6.59 6.86 8.49
N TYR A 62 -5.76 6.78 7.46
CA TYR A 62 -6.17 6.52 6.09
C TYR A 62 -5.78 5.09 5.71
N LEU A 63 -6.78 4.31 5.34
CA LEU A 63 -6.66 2.88 5.14
C LEU A 63 -6.82 2.54 3.68
N TYR A 64 -6.11 1.50 3.28
CA TYR A 64 -6.27 0.92 1.96
C TYR A 64 -6.53 -0.58 2.08
N ASN A 65 -7.29 -1.08 1.11
CA ASN A 65 -7.43 -2.48 0.80
C ASN A 65 -7.20 -2.65 -0.71
N ALA A 66 -6.03 -3.17 -1.05
CA ALA A 66 -5.51 -3.29 -2.39
C ALA A 66 -5.01 -4.73 -2.61
N PHE A 67 -5.75 -5.50 -3.40
CA PHE A 67 -5.49 -6.93 -3.58
C PHE A 67 -5.50 -7.67 -2.22
N ASP A 68 -4.49 -8.52 -1.96
CA ASP A 68 -4.29 -9.23 -0.69
C ASP A 68 -3.62 -8.39 0.41
N LEU A 69 -3.34 -7.11 0.13
CA LEU A 69 -2.71 -6.20 1.07
C LEU A 69 -3.73 -5.20 1.59
N LYS A 70 -3.79 -5.07 2.90
CA LYS A 70 -4.51 -3.99 3.57
C LYS A 70 -3.62 -3.36 4.61
N GLY A 71 -3.88 -2.11 4.93
CA GLY A 71 -3.09 -1.39 5.92
C GLY A 71 -3.45 0.07 6.00
N VAL A 72 -2.56 0.83 6.64
CA VAL A 72 -2.64 2.28 6.77
C VAL A 72 -1.66 2.88 5.77
N HIS A 73 -2.13 3.78 4.90
CA HIS A 73 -1.30 4.50 3.93
C HIS A 73 -1.02 5.94 4.33
N GLY A 74 -1.76 6.47 5.31
CA GLY A 74 -1.52 7.82 5.82
C GLY A 74 -2.09 8.02 7.21
N ILE A 75 -1.53 8.99 7.92
CA ILE A 75 -1.95 9.42 9.25
C ILE A 75 -1.89 10.94 9.30
N ARG A 76 -2.90 11.54 9.90
CA ARG A 76 -2.87 12.94 10.34
C ARG A 76 -3.13 13.02 11.81
N THR A 77 -2.17 13.53 12.54
CA THR A 77 -2.21 13.63 13.99
C THR A 77 -2.71 15.00 14.44
N PRO A 78 -3.30 15.10 15.65
CA PRO A 78 -3.75 16.38 16.22
C PRO A 78 -2.62 17.41 16.40
N ASP A 79 -1.38 16.94 16.57
CA ASP A 79 -0.18 17.78 16.75
C ASP A 79 0.31 18.45 15.46
N GLY A 80 -0.35 18.21 14.33
CA GLY A 80 -0.07 18.89 13.07
C GLY A 80 0.71 18.07 12.04
N ARG A 81 1.13 16.84 12.36
CA ARG A 81 1.92 16.01 11.45
C ARG A 81 1.04 15.27 10.43
N ASP A 82 1.44 15.37 9.17
CA ASP A 82 0.81 14.70 8.04
C ASP A 82 1.82 13.70 7.46
N ILE A 83 1.55 12.40 7.61
CA ILE A 83 2.49 11.34 7.27
C ILE A 83 1.84 10.40 6.28
N TYR A 84 2.43 10.31 5.08
CA TYR A 84 1.96 9.45 4.00
C TYR A 84 3.00 8.38 3.65
N GLY A 85 2.55 7.18 3.32
CA GLY A 85 3.38 6.06 2.91
C GLY A 85 2.58 4.89 2.37
N PHE A 86 2.61 4.71 1.05
CA PHE A 86 1.98 3.56 0.39
C PHE A 86 3.00 2.46 0.03
N PRO A 87 2.73 1.17 0.35
CA PRO A 87 3.58 0.04 -0.04
C PRO A 87 3.59 -0.26 -1.56
N GLY A 88 4.37 0.48 -2.34
CA GLY A 88 4.47 0.33 -3.81
C GLY A 88 5.40 -0.77 -4.34
N ASN A 89 5.95 -1.66 -3.49
CA ASN A 89 6.97 -2.63 -3.93
C ASN A 89 6.45 -3.61 -5.00
N ASN A 90 5.16 -3.98 -4.96
CA ASN A 90 4.57 -4.88 -5.95
C ASN A 90 4.54 -4.26 -7.35
N GLN A 91 4.30 -2.95 -7.46
CA GLN A 91 4.36 -2.24 -8.73
C GLN A 91 5.77 -2.32 -9.34
N LYS A 92 6.81 -2.11 -8.52
CA LYS A 92 8.20 -2.23 -8.95
C LYS A 92 8.54 -3.65 -9.41
N LEU A 93 8.01 -4.67 -8.73
CA LEU A 93 8.22 -6.07 -9.12
C LEU A 93 7.64 -6.35 -10.52
N PHE A 94 6.40 -5.93 -10.80
CA PHE A 94 5.81 -6.09 -12.13
C PHE A 94 6.60 -5.36 -13.22
N LEU A 95 7.14 -4.18 -12.91
CA LEU A 95 8.02 -3.46 -13.84
C LEU A 95 9.29 -4.26 -14.16
N ILE A 96 9.99 -4.74 -13.13
CA ILE A 96 11.23 -5.53 -13.31
C ILE A 96 10.94 -6.82 -14.09
N LEU A 97 9.87 -7.54 -13.75
CA LEU A 97 9.46 -8.74 -14.47
C LEU A 97 9.14 -8.44 -15.94
N GLY A 98 8.47 -7.32 -16.21
CA GLY A 98 8.23 -6.84 -17.58
C GLY A 98 9.52 -6.59 -18.36
N LEU A 99 10.49 -5.89 -17.76
CA LEU A 99 11.78 -5.62 -18.39
C LEU A 99 12.58 -6.90 -18.68
N VAL A 100 12.65 -7.81 -17.71
CA VAL A 100 13.32 -9.12 -17.89
C VAL A 100 12.65 -9.92 -19.01
N ASN A 101 11.32 -9.91 -19.06
CA ASN A 101 10.57 -10.60 -20.11
C ASN A 101 10.80 -10.00 -21.50
N ILE A 102 10.91 -8.66 -21.62
CA ILE A 102 11.26 -7.99 -22.89
C ILE A 102 12.63 -8.48 -23.38
N VAL A 103 13.64 -8.51 -22.50
CA VAL A 103 14.99 -8.99 -22.84
C VAL A 103 14.93 -10.45 -23.30
N TRP A 104 14.17 -11.29 -22.61
CA TRP A 104 14.00 -12.69 -22.98
C TRP A 104 13.33 -12.87 -24.36
N ILE A 105 12.25 -12.14 -24.64
CA ILE A 105 11.58 -12.14 -25.95
C ILE A 105 12.58 -11.75 -27.05
N ALA A 106 13.34 -10.67 -26.84
CA ALA A 106 14.34 -10.21 -27.81
C ALA A 106 15.40 -11.28 -28.09
N LEU A 107 15.89 -11.98 -27.06
CA LEU A 107 16.85 -13.09 -27.22
C LEU A 107 16.26 -14.25 -28.03
N ILE A 108 15.02 -14.65 -27.76
CA ILE A 108 14.35 -15.73 -28.51
C ILE A 108 14.15 -15.33 -29.97
N VAL A 109 13.71 -14.11 -30.23
CA VAL A 109 13.55 -13.61 -31.60
C VAL A 109 14.90 -13.60 -32.34
N ALA A 110 15.96 -13.12 -31.70
CA ALA A 110 17.29 -13.05 -32.30
C ALA A 110 17.93 -14.42 -32.56
N THR A 111 17.67 -15.42 -31.69
CA THR A 111 18.32 -16.74 -31.77
C THR A 111 17.49 -17.81 -32.48
N ARG A 112 16.15 -17.69 -32.45
CA ARG A 112 15.22 -18.71 -32.97
C ARG A 112 14.30 -18.19 -34.07
N GLY A 113 14.34 -16.89 -34.40
CA GLY A 113 13.61 -16.30 -35.52
C GLY A 113 12.08 -16.24 -35.37
N GLY A 114 11.54 -16.58 -34.19
CA GLY A 114 10.10 -16.61 -33.93
C GLY A 114 9.73 -15.81 -32.67
N VAL A 115 8.53 -15.24 -32.66
CA VAL A 115 8.00 -14.50 -31.50
C VAL A 115 7.39 -15.50 -30.50
N PRO A 116 7.90 -15.59 -29.25
CA PRO A 116 7.33 -16.49 -28.26
C PRO A 116 5.99 -15.94 -27.75
N LEU A 117 4.88 -16.57 -28.16
CA LEU A 117 3.53 -16.18 -27.74
C LEU A 117 3.37 -16.13 -26.21
N LEU A 118 3.99 -17.07 -25.49
CA LEU A 118 4.00 -17.07 -24.03
C LEU A 118 4.67 -15.80 -23.47
N GLY A 119 5.77 -15.35 -24.07
CA GLY A 119 6.46 -14.13 -23.65
C GLY A 119 5.57 -12.91 -23.84
N VAL A 120 4.91 -12.82 -24.98
CA VAL A 120 3.95 -11.73 -25.26
C VAL A 120 2.80 -11.74 -24.23
N ALA A 121 2.24 -12.90 -23.92
CA ALA A 121 1.17 -13.01 -22.92
C ALA A 121 1.63 -12.57 -21.52
N LEU A 122 2.82 -13.01 -21.08
CA LEU A 122 3.41 -12.60 -19.80
C LEU A 122 3.74 -11.10 -19.77
N LEU A 123 4.10 -10.51 -20.92
CA LEU A 123 4.36 -9.07 -21.02
C LEU A 123 3.09 -8.26 -20.82
N ILE A 124 1.99 -8.68 -21.46
CA ILE A 124 0.67 -8.07 -21.25
C ILE A 124 0.29 -8.16 -19.77
N LEU A 125 0.44 -9.33 -19.14
CA LEU A 125 0.16 -9.50 -17.71
C LEU A 125 1.00 -8.57 -16.84
N ALA A 126 2.28 -8.40 -17.15
CA ALA A 126 3.17 -7.51 -16.42
C ALA A 126 2.74 -6.03 -16.54
N ILE A 127 2.37 -5.60 -17.74
CA ILE A 127 1.89 -4.23 -18.00
C ILE A 127 0.58 -3.97 -17.24
N VAL A 128 -0.37 -4.91 -17.34
CA VAL A 128 -1.67 -4.82 -16.64
C VAL A 128 -1.42 -4.76 -15.13
N GLY A 129 -0.61 -5.66 -14.58
CA GLY A 129 -0.25 -5.67 -13.16
C GLY A 129 0.38 -4.33 -12.70
N TYR A 130 1.29 -3.77 -13.49
CA TYR A 130 1.90 -2.47 -13.21
C TYR A 130 0.88 -1.33 -13.16
N ILE A 131 -0.03 -1.26 -14.13
CA ILE A 131 -1.05 -0.20 -14.22
C ILE A 131 -2.03 -0.29 -13.04
N PHE A 132 -2.55 -1.47 -12.76
CA PHE A 132 -3.52 -1.65 -11.66
C PHE A 132 -2.92 -1.32 -10.30
N MET A 133 -1.65 -1.69 -10.06
CA MET A 133 -0.95 -1.33 -8.82
C MET A 133 -0.72 0.18 -8.71
N GLY A 134 -0.35 0.84 -9.82
CA GLY A 134 -0.15 2.30 -9.85
C GLY A 134 -1.44 3.08 -9.63
N LYS A 135 -2.58 2.59 -10.14
CA LYS A 135 -3.90 3.21 -9.90
C LYS A 135 -4.24 3.28 -8.42
N GLY A 136 -3.97 2.20 -7.68
CA GLY A 136 -4.18 2.14 -6.24
C GLY A 136 -3.44 3.16 -5.42
N GLN A 137 -2.15 3.33 -5.73
CA GLN A 137 -1.32 4.32 -5.07
C GLN A 137 -1.86 5.73 -5.33
N ARG A 138 -2.28 6.02 -6.58
CA ARG A 138 -2.87 7.32 -6.94
C ARG A 138 -4.16 7.59 -6.18
N GLU A 139 -5.09 6.64 -6.15
CA GLU A 139 -6.36 6.79 -5.39
C GLU A 139 -6.10 7.02 -3.89
N ALA A 140 -5.13 6.31 -3.30
CA ALA A 140 -4.75 6.50 -1.91
C ALA A 140 -4.11 7.88 -1.67
N GLN A 141 -3.25 8.32 -2.59
CA GLN A 141 -2.62 9.64 -2.54
C GLN A 141 -3.66 10.75 -2.70
N GLU A 142 -4.55 10.66 -3.68
CA GLU A 142 -5.63 11.61 -3.94
C GLU A 142 -6.57 11.73 -2.73
N GLN A 143 -6.91 10.63 -2.07
CA GLN A 143 -7.69 10.68 -0.82
C GLN A 143 -6.93 11.42 0.28
N PHE A 144 -5.63 11.12 0.46
CA PHE A 144 -4.83 11.75 1.49
C PHE A 144 -4.64 13.24 1.22
N GLU A 145 -4.35 13.63 -0.02
CA GLU A 145 -4.15 15.03 -0.43
C GLU A 145 -5.48 15.81 -0.48
N GLY A 146 -6.57 15.16 -0.88
CA GLY A 146 -7.90 15.78 -0.93
C GLY A 146 -8.40 16.26 0.43
N ASP A 147 -7.92 15.66 1.51
CA ASP A 147 -8.21 16.08 2.88
C ASP A 147 -7.30 17.21 3.38
N ALA A 148 -6.38 17.78 2.57
CA ALA A 148 -5.40 18.79 2.97
C ALA A 148 -5.98 19.87 3.91
N GLY A 149 -5.33 20.08 5.06
CA GLY A 149 -5.80 21.04 6.08
C GLY A 149 -6.79 20.50 7.10
N TYR A 150 -7.36 19.30 6.91
CA TYR A 150 -8.14 18.63 7.95
C TYR A 150 -7.30 18.35 9.21
N ARG A 151 -7.89 18.62 10.39
CA ARG A 151 -7.31 18.34 11.70
C ARG A 151 -8.30 17.50 12.51
N SER A 152 -7.84 16.37 13.02
CA SER A 152 -8.60 15.59 14.01
C SER A 152 -8.63 16.39 15.31
N THR A 153 -9.82 16.71 15.80
CA THR A 153 -10.07 17.33 17.12
C THR A 153 -9.79 16.37 18.27
#